data_AF-A0A1G0QJJ5-F1
#
_entry.id   AF-A0A1G0QJJ5-F1
#
_cell.length_a   1.000
_cell.length_b   1.000
_cell.length_c   1.000
_cell.angle_alpha   90.00
_cell.angle_beta   90.00
_cell.angle_gamma   90.00
#
_symmetry.space_group_name_H-M   'P 1'
#
loop_
_entity.id
_entity.type
_entity.pdbx_description
1 polymer ?
#
loop_
_entity_poly.entity_id
_entity_poly.type
_entity_poly.pdbx_seq_one_letter_code
_entity_poly.pdbx_strand_id
1 'polypeptide(L)'
;MLSQNELNVEGIFYKYEEIPINRDIFIISGFQLKDFEKHWQHYFSVENIELKHPNNFLNYKVGYVQKLTNNSLEINIGLNTFIRFHGASRILPSAKVLACVEFTSIGDKPYLIVDGDWFEDNEKAIFSSYAMVDAIGMRSLLEQVGNITETQINNFKSMINNIASEYEEYFFLTYADSVIVKSNWIPKDREYVKTYQPEILLKVINRIFDSFKSAFHLDAYAVITQGANQVMGNSNFEISPEKNHIFFSSLGAHFAELFEIDRVIRENIKNGIHSRKNLYLSNSFFLTLQFHKYEQQNKFKESLVNYNSNKQVSFEHAYLPINIEDISEYLIYGGSDKSAV
;
A
#
# COMPACT_ATOMS: atom_id res chain seq x y z
N MET A 1 23.55 -2.35 25.15
CA MET A 1 22.99 -1.02 25.45
C MET A 1 24.07 -0.01 25.10
N LEU A 2 23.87 0.77 24.04
CA LEU A 2 24.67 1.95 23.77
C LEU A 2 24.57 2.86 24.99
N SER A 3 25.66 3.06 25.73
CA SER A 3 25.69 4.05 26.81
C SER A 3 26.24 5.36 26.25
N GLN A 4 25.72 6.49 26.72
CA GLN A 4 26.20 7.84 26.34
C GLN A 4 27.72 8.03 26.52
N ASN A 5 28.39 7.16 27.31
CA ASN A 5 29.79 7.30 27.64
C ASN A 5 30.78 6.80 26.56
N GLU A 6 30.31 6.15 25.48
CA GLU A 6 31.20 5.58 24.45
C GLU A 6 31.26 6.40 23.14
N LEU A 7 30.42 7.41 23.00
CA LEU A 7 30.38 8.31 21.86
C LEU A 7 30.62 9.73 22.41
N ASN A 8 31.79 10.34 22.14
CA ASN A 8 32.07 11.76 22.42
C ASN A 8 31.24 12.67 21.49
N VAL A 9 29.93 12.50 21.49
CA VAL A 9 28.98 13.08 20.54
C VAL A 9 27.72 13.43 21.31
N GLU A 10 27.23 14.66 21.15
CA GLU A 10 25.91 15.03 21.66
C GLU A 10 24.81 14.28 20.88
N GLY A 11 24.43 13.11 21.41
CA GLY A 11 23.32 12.30 20.91
C GLY A 11 22.18 12.25 21.92
N ILE A 12 20.95 12.45 21.44
CA ILE A 12 19.73 12.21 22.21
C ILE A 12 19.37 10.74 22.05
N PHE A 13 19.35 10.01 23.16
CA PHE A 13 18.84 8.65 23.21
C PHE A 13 17.39 8.69 23.68
N TYR A 14 16.47 8.27 22.82
CA TYR A 14 15.07 8.22 23.15
C TYR A 14 14.76 6.94 23.92
N LYS A 15 14.02 7.07 25.04
CA LYS A 15 13.29 5.92 25.56
C LYS A 15 12.22 5.52 24.56
N TYR A 16 11.70 4.30 24.70
CA TYR A 16 10.68 3.79 23.80
C TYR A 16 9.50 4.76 23.69
N GLU A 17 8.95 5.23 24.81
CA GLU A 17 7.79 6.13 24.89
C GLU A 17 8.07 7.55 24.36
N GLU A 18 9.34 7.88 24.16
CA GLU A 18 9.83 9.18 23.70
C GLU A 18 10.22 9.16 22.22
N ILE A 19 10.12 8.00 21.54
CA ILE A 19 10.45 7.87 20.12
C ILE A 19 9.63 8.90 19.31
N PRO A 20 10.29 9.75 18.49
CA PRO A 20 9.60 10.78 17.73
C PRO A 20 8.54 10.20 16.78
N ILE A 21 7.32 10.75 16.85
CA ILE A 21 6.21 10.46 15.93
C ILE A 21 6.06 11.57 14.88
N ASN A 22 5.45 11.25 13.74
CA ASN A 22 5.19 12.17 12.64
C ASN A 22 6.45 12.89 12.12
N ARG A 23 7.59 12.18 12.19
CA ARG A 23 8.89 12.66 11.73
C ARG A 23 9.59 11.55 10.97
N ASP A 24 10.24 11.92 9.87
CA ASP A 24 11.10 11.01 9.14
C ASP A 24 12.21 10.44 10.04
N ILE A 25 12.45 9.14 9.90
CA ILE A 25 13.49 8.38 10.60
C ILE A 25 14.30 7.55 9.61
N PHE A 26 15.52 7.20 10.01
CA PHE A 26 16.27 6.12 9.39
C PHE A 26 16.11 4.86 10.22
N ILE A 27 15.69 3.78 9.57
CA ILE A 27 15.54 2.46 10.20
C ILE A 27 16.77 1.65 9.84
N ILE A 28 17.44 1.07 10.83
CA ILE A 28 18.67 0.29 10.65
C ILE A 28 18.52 -1.08 11.29
N SER A 29 19.02 -2.11 10.61
CA SER A 29 19.10 -3.46 11.15
C SER A 29 20.09 -3.56 12.30
N GLY A 30 19.70 -4.23 13.39
CA GLY A 30 20.57 -4.56 14.52
C GLY A 30 21.77 -5.40 14.13
N PHE A 31 21.71 -6.12 13.00
CA PHE A 31 22.88 -6.83 12.44
C PHE A 31 24.02 -5.88 12.05
N GLN A 32 23.73 -4.60 11.80
CA GLN A 32 24.69 -3.57 11.43
C GLN A 32 25.09 -2.67 12.61
N LEU A 33 24.71 -2.99 13.84
CA LEU A 33 24.96 -2.12 15.00
C LEU A 33 26.45 -1.79 15.18
N LYS A 34 27.34 -2.77 14.99
CA LYS A 34 28.79 -2.56 15.09
C LYS A 34 29.33 -1.64 14.00
N ASP A 35 28.82 -1.79 12.78
CA ASP A 35 29.22 -0.92 11.67
C ASP A 35 28.68 0.50 11.88
N PHE A 36 27.45 0.62 12.35
CA PHE A 36 26.86 1.89 12.75
C PHE A 36 27.74 2.62 13.78
N GLU A 37 28.05 1.97 14.90
CA GLU A 37 28.91 2.53 15.95
C GLU A 37 30.28 2.95 15.39
N LYS A 38 30.94 2.06 14.65
CA LYS A 38 32.26 2.30 14.06
C LYS A 38 32.27 3.51 13.11
N HIS A 39 31.29 3.59 12.20
CA HIS A 39 31.25 4.65 11.20
C HIS A 39 30.90 6.00 11.81
N TRP A 40 29.99 6.04 12.79
CA TRP A 40 29.67 7.27 13.51
C TRP A 40 30.81 7.75 14.40
N GLN A 41 31.45 6.85 15.17
CA GLN A 41 32.65 7.18 15.95
C GLN A 41 33.74 7.78 15.07
N HIS A 42 34.02 7.13 13.94
CA HIS A 42 35.03 7.62 13.01
C HIS A 42 34.67 9.01 12.48
N TYR A 43 33.41 9.21 12.05
CA TYR A 43 32.93 10.48 11.50
C TYR A 43 33.07 11.64 12.48
N PHE A 44 32.77 11.43 13.77
CA PHE A 44 32.91 12.48 14.79
C PHE A 44 34.33 12.65 15.35
N SER A 45 35.21 11.65 15.19
CA SER A 45 36.58 11.69 15.73
C SER A 45 37.58 12.47 14.86
N VAL A 46 37.23 12.78 13.61
CA VAL A 46 38.16 13.35 12.63
C VAL A 46 37.70 14.74 12.23
N GLU A 47 38.57 15.75 12.37
CA GLU A 47 38.28 17.16 12.01
C GLU A 47 38.30 17.43 10.48
N ASN A 48 38.15 16.41 9.64
CA ASN A 48 38.45 16.51 8.20
C ASN A 48 37.20 16.45 7.32
N ILE A 49 37.11 17.38 6.35
CA ILE A 49 35.91 17.68 5.55
C ILE A 49 35.65 16.64 4.45
N GLU A 50 36.62 15.79 4.09
CA GLU A 50 36.49 14.81 3.00
C GLU A 50 35.82 13.48 3.39
N LEU A 51 35.33 13.33 4.64
CA LEU A 51 34.72 12.09 5.07
C LEU A 51 33.33 11.87 4.46
N LYS A 52 33.13 10.70 3.86
CA LYS A 52 31.81 10.23 3.45
C LYS A 52 30.91 10.10 4.68
N HIS A 53 29.70 10.63 4.59
CA HIS A 53 28.68 10.48 5.62
C HIS A 53 28.45 8.99 5.98
N PRO A 54 28.26 8.61 7.26
CA PRO A 54 28.07 7.22 7.68
C PRO A 54 26.96 6.48 6.94
N ASN A 55 25.89 7.19 6.56
CA ASN A 55 24.79 6.63 5.75
C ASN A 55 25.26 6.03 4.41
N ASN A 56 26.42 6.40 3.87
CA ASN A 56 26.98 5.79 2.65
C ASN A 56 27.49 4.36 2.85
N PHE A 57 27.60 3.90 4.09
CA PHE A 57 28.12 2.58 4.45
C PHE A 57 27.05 1.69 5.12
N LEU A 58 25.87 2.24 5.39
CA LEU A 58 24.81 1.57 6.12
C LEU A 58 23.66 1.20 5.19
N ASN A 59 23.05 0.04 5.42
CA ASN A 59 21.80 -0.31 4.76
C ASN A 59 20.68 0.18 5.67
N TYR A 60 20.06 1.29 5.29
CA TYR A 60 18.96 1.88 6.04
C TYR A 60 17.73 1.98 5.16
N LYS A 61 16.56 1.97 5.81
CA LYS A 61 15.29 2.31 5.18
C LYS A 61 14.84 3.66 5.68
N VAL A 62 14.30 4.49 4.80
CA VAL A 62 13.60 5.70 5.22
C VAL A 62 12.18 5.31 5.66
N GLY A 63 11.70 5.90 6.73
CA GLY A 63 10.31 5.75 7.16
C GLY A 63 9.90 6.87 8.07
N TYR A 64 8.72 6.77 8.67
CA TYR A 64 8.29 7.64 9.77
C TYR A 64 7.40 6.87 10.73
N VAL A 65 7.46 7.21 12.01
CA VAL A 65 6.60 6.60 13.03
C VAL A 65 5.26 7.33 13.00
N GLN A 66 4.20 6.65 12.58
CA GLN A 66 2.84 7.19 12.55
C GLN A 66 2.24 7.25 13.96
N LYS A 67 2.43 6.17 14.72
CA LYS A 67 1.90 6.08 16.07
C LYS A 67 2.78 5.23 16.97
N LEU A 68 2.82 5.64 18.23
CA LEU A 68 3.36 4.86 19.33
C LEU A 68 2.24 4.32 20.21
N THR A 69 2.31 3.04 20.54
CA THR A 69 1.48 2.39 21.57
C THR A 69 2.38 1.82 22.65
N ASN A 70 1.81 1.27 23.74
CA ASN A 70 2.61 0.67 24.80
C ASN A 70 3.42 -0.55 24.35
N ASN A 71 3.00 -1.23 23.26
CA ASN A 71 3.56 -2.53 22.87
C ASN A 71 4.10 -2.56 21.43
N SER A 72 3.87 -1.51 20.65
CA SER A 72 4.29 -1.45 19.25
C SER A 72 4.30 -0.04 18.68
N LEU A 73 5.14 0.14 17.67
CA LEU A 73 5.13 1.29 16.77
C LEU A 73 4.41 0.91 15.48
N GLU A 74 3.56 1.79 14.98
CA GLU A 74 3.20 1.78 13.57
C GLU A 74 4.18 2.65 12.80
N ILE A 75 4.84 2.04 11.83
CA ILE A 75 5.88 2.68 11.03
C ILE A 75 5.48 2.56 9.57
N ASN A 76 5.44 3.69 8.87
CA ASN A 76 5.38 3.67 7.42
C ASN A 76 6.82 3.57 6.89
N ILE A 77 7.14 2.45 6.24
CA ILE A 77 8.48 2.18 5.71
C ILE A 77 8.46 2.45 4.21
N GLY A 78 9.40 3.25 3.72
CA GLY A 78 9.67 3.40 2.30
C GLY A 78 10.15 2.08 1.70
N LEU A 79 9.27 1.41 0.97
CA LEU A 79 9.55 0.16 0.28
C LEU A 79 10.31 0.40 -1.03
N ASN A 80 9.93 1.46 -1.72
CA ASN A 80 10.64 1.98 -2.87
C ASN A 80 10.64 3.51 -2.74
N THR A 81 11.79 4.13 -2.97
CA THR A 81 11.93 5.60 -3.02
C THR A 81 12.65 6.06 -4.28
N PHE A 82 13.11 5.13 -5.12
CA PHE A 82 13.91 5.41 -6.31
C PHE A 82 13.06 5.54 -7.58
N ILE A 83 12.14 4.62 -7.79
CA ILE A 83 11.29 4.54 -8.99
C ILE A 83 9.90 5.14 -8.72
N ARG A 84 9.44 4.97 -7.48
CA ARG A 84 8.12 5.37 -7.01
C ARG A 84 8.25 5.63 -5.53
N PHE A 85 7.65 6.71 -5.02
CA PHE A 85 7.59 6.93 -3.58
C PHE A 85 6.48 6.04 -2.99
N HIS A 86 6.83 4.79 -2.67
CA HIS A 86 5.89 3.81 -2.11
C HIS A 86 6.31 3.48 -0.68
N GLY A 87 5.51 3.95 0.27
CA GLY A 87 5.61 3.55 1.68
C GLY A 87 4.49 2.59 2.08
N ALA A 88 4.76 1.71 3.04
CA ALA A 88 3.74 0.83 3.62
C ALA A 88 3.80 0.79 5.14
N SER A 89 2.64 0.77 5.77
CA SER A 89 2.51 0.67 7.22
C SER A 89 2.85 -0.74 7.71
N ARG A 90 3.68 -0.80 8.75
CA ARG A 90 4.17 -2.01 9.40
C ARG A 90 4.10 -1.83 10.90
N ILE A 91 3.76 -2.92 11.58
CA ILE A 91 3.83 -2.97 13.04
C ILE A 91 5.21 -3.47 13.46
N LEU A 92 5.90 -2.65 14.24
CA LEU A 92 7.13 -2.99 14.92
C LEU A 92 6.83 -3.21 16.41
N PRO A 93 6.85 -4.45 16.91
CA PRO A 93 6.72 -4.71 18.34
C PRO A 93 7.79 -3.96 19.15
N SER A 94 7.44 -3.47 20.34
CA SER A 94 8.39 -2.75 21.20
C SER A 94 9.60 -3.60 21.56
N ALA A 95 9.40 -4.90 21.76
CA ALA A 95 10.47 -5.88 22.01
C ALA A 95 11.48 -6.03 20.84
N LYS A 96 11.13 -5.53 19.65
CA LYS A 96 11.98 -5.54 18.45
C LYS A 96 12.66 -4.18 18.22
N VAL A 97 12.45 -3.19 19.09
CA VAL A 97 13.20 -1.93 19.10
C VAL A 97 14.45 -2.12 19.97
N LEU A 98 15.62 -1.84 19.41
CA LEU A 98 16.90 -1.98 20.11
C LEU A 98 17.39 -0.64 20.67
N ALA A 99 17.25 0.43 19.89
CA ALA A 99 17.59 1.79 20.30
C ALA A 99 16.97 2.82 19.35
N CYS A 100 16.79 4.06 19.81
CA CYS A 100 16.53 5.20 18.96
C CYS A 100 17.47 6.35 19.36
N VAL A 101 18.25 6.85 18.41
CA VAL A 101 19.27 7.87 18.65
C VAL A 101 19.20 8.98 17.61
N GLU A 102 19.31 10.23 18.04
CA GLU A 102 19.44 11.38 17.15
C GLU A 102 20.73 12.14 17.47
N PHE A 103 21.50 12.47 16.45
CA PHE A 103 22.71 13.28 16.57
C PHE A 103 22.37 14.74 16.28
N THR A 104 22.34 15.59 17.32
CA THR A 104 21.86 16.98 17.21
C THR A 104 22.79 17.86 16.39
N SER A 105 24.10 17.58 16.43
CA SER A 105 25.15 18.38 15.78
C SER A 105 25.08 18.41 14.25
N ILE A 106 24.41 17.44 13.65
CA ILE A 106 24.29 17.29 12.19
C ILE A 106 22.86 17.50 11.68
N GLY A 107 21.90 17.78 12.58
CA GLY A 107 20.51 18.06 12.24
C GLY A 107 19.80 16.91 11.51
N ASP A 108 20.29 15.69 11.67
CA ASP A 108 19.86 14.55 10.87
C ASP A 108 18.60 13.87 11.45
N LYS A 109 18.03 12.94 10.70
CA LYS A 109 16.85 12.17 11.13
C LYS A 109 17.23 11.21 12.28
N PRO A 110 16.32 10.95 13.24
CA PRO A 110 16.54 9.92 14.24
C PRO A 110 16.79 8.55 13.60
N TYR A 111 17.77 7.82 14.15
CA TYR A 111 18.10 6.45 13.80
C TYR A 111 17.34 5.49 14.71
N LEU A 112 16.36 4.78 14.18
CA LEU A 112 15.66 3.70 14.84
C LEU A 112 16.37 2.38 14.50
N ILE A 113 17.08 1.83 15.49
CA ILE A 113 17.76 0.55 15.38
C ILE A 113 16.81 -0.54 15.84
N VAL A 114 16.56 -1.51 14.97
CA VAL A 114 15.55 -2.55 15.16
C VAL A 114 16.17 -3.94 15.05
N ASP A 115 15.45 -4.95 15.51
CA ASP A 115 15.80 -6.36 15.31
C ASP A 115 16.06 -6.67 13.83
N GLY A 116 17.14 -7.43 13.57
CA GLY A 116 17.61 -7.66 12.22
C GLY A 116 16.68 -8.52 11.36
N ASP A 117 16.05 -9.54 11.95
CA ASP A 117 15.09 -10.39 11.24
C ASP A 117 13.86 -9.57 10.83
N TRP A 118 13.32 -8.77 11.75
CA TRP A 118 12.20 -7.87 11.43
C TRP A 118 12.57 -6.90 10.30
N PHE A 119 13.79 -6.37 10.30
CA PHE A 119 14.25 -5.46 9.25
C PHE A 119 14.27 -6.15 7.88
N GLU A 120 14.89 -7.32 7.77
CA GLU A 120 15.00 -8.08 6.53
C GLU A 120 13.66 -8.60 6.00
N ASP A 121 12.73 -8.94 6.90
CA ASP A 121 11.40 -9.42 6.54
C ASP A 121 10.59 -8.39 5.74
N ASN A 122 10.88 -7.09 5.89
CA ASN A 122 10.22 -6.05 5.11
C ASN A 122 10.51 -6.15 3.60
N GLU A 123 11.66 -6.69 3.20
CA GLU A 123 12.01 -6.88 1.78
C GLU A 123 11.41 -8.14 1.18
N LYS A 124 11.11 -9.12 2.02
CA LYS A 124 10.51 -10.40 1.64
C LYS A 124 9.00 -10.39 1.80
N ALA A 125 8.45 -9.35 2.44
CA ALA A 125 7.04 -9.23 2.70
C ALA A 125 6.23 -9.20 1.41
N ILE A 126 5.18 -10.00 1.40
CA ILE A 126 4.18 -9.99 0.34
C ILE A 126 3.19 -8.89 0.70
N PHE A 127 2.79 -8.12 -0.30
CA PHE A 127 1.73 -7.16 -0.20
C PHE A 127 0.63 -7.55 -1.18
N SER A 128 -0.58 -7.07 -0.93
CA SER A 128 -1.72 -7.37 -1.77
C SER A 128 -2.48 -6.11 -2.11
N SER A 129 -2.92 -6.01 -3.35
CA SER A 129 -3.90 -5.04 -3.81
C SER A 129 -5.24 -5.74 -3.99
N TYR A 130 -6.31 -5.09 -3.55
CA TYR A 130 -7.67 -5.56 -3.68
C TYR A 130 -8.52 -4.51 -4.35
N ALA A 131 -9.40 -4.94 -5.25
CA ALA A 131 -10.46 -4.11 -5.78
C ALA A 131 -11.79 -4.85 -5.68
N MET A 132 -12.85 -4.10 -5.35
CA MET A 132 -14.23 -4.56 -5.44
C MET A 132 -14.95 -3.68 -6.46
N VAL A 133 -15.45 -4.30 -7.53
CA VAL A 133 -16.32 -3.65 -8.52
C VAL A 133 -17.76 -4.07 -8.24
N ASP A 134 -18.67 -3.12 -8.10
CA ASP A 134 -20.09 -3.36 -7.82
C ASP A 134 -20.98 -2.69 -8.87
N ALA A 135 -21.99 -3.42 -9.34
CA ALA A 135 -22.94 -2.93 -10.34
C ALA A 135 -23.97 -1.98 -9.72
N ILE A 136 -24.17 -0.83 -10.36
CA ILE A 136 -25.17 0.15 -9.95
C ILE A 136 -26.52 -0.24 -10.53
N GLY A 137 -27.52 -0.45 -9.65
CA GLY A 137 -28.91 -0.64 -10.07
C GLY A 137 -29.30 -2.08 -10.38
N MET A 138 -28.48 -3.08 -10.05
CA MET A 138 -28.82 -4.50 -10.26
C MET A 138 -30.16 -4.88 -9.62
N ARG A 139 -30.43 -4.38 -8.41
CA ARG A 139 -31.73 -4.58 -7.76
C ARG A 139 -32.90 -4.03 -8.58
N SER A 140 -32.79 -2.80 -9.08
CA SER A 140 -33.82 -2.20 -9.93
C SER A 140 -34.02 -2.96 -11.23
N LEU A 141 -32.94 -3.49 -11.81
CA LEU A 141 -33.02 -4.36 -12.99
C LEU A 141 -33.81 -5.63 -12.67
N LEU A 142 -33.46 -6.34 -11.59
CA LEU A 142 -34.17 -7.55 -11.15
C LEU A 142 -35.65 -7.29 -10.86
N GLU A 143 -35.99 -6.15 -10.26
CA GLU A 143 -37.38 -5.73 -10.03
C GLU A 143 -38.15 -5.50 -11.35
N GLN A 144 -37.48 -5.11 -12.43
CA GLN A 144 -38.08 -4.85 -13.75
C GLN A 144 -38.19 -6.11 -14.62
N VAL A 145 -37.14 -6.93 -14.70
CA VAL A 145 -37.08 -8.09 -15.61
C VAL A 145 -37.33 -9.43 -14.92
N GLY A 146 -37.39 -9.45 -13.58
CA GLY A 146 -37.61 -10.63 -12.74
C GLY A 146 -36.38 -11.52 -12.59
N ASN A 147 -35.71 -11.86 -13.70
CA ASN A 147 -34.52 -12.71 -13.71
C ASN A 147 -33.50 -12.22 -14.76
N ILE A 148 -32.22 -12.41 -14.47
CA ILE A 148 -31.16 -12.29 -15.47
C ILE A 148 -31.17 -13.53 -16.36
N THR A 149 -31.08 -13.33 -17.67
CA THR A 149 -31.07 -14.44 -18.63
C THR A 149 -29.75 -15.20 -18.62
N GLU A 150 -29.79 -16.48 -18.99
CA GLU A 150 -28.58 -17.30 -19.14
C GLU A 150 -27.59 -16.68 -20.14
N THR A 151 -28.10 -16.08 -21.23
CA THR A 151 -27.28 -15.39 -22.22
C THR A 151 -26.51 -14.21 -21.60
N GLN A 152 -27.14 -13.39 -20.76
CA GLN A 152 -26.47 -12.26 -20.12
C GLN A 152 -25.39 -12.73 -19.14
N ILE A 153 -25.68 -13.75 -18.32
CA ILE A 153 -24.70 -14.33 -17.39
C ILE A 153 -23.52 -14.97 -18.15
N ASN A 154 -23.79 -15.75 -19.19
CA ASN A 154 -22.75 -16.39 -19.99
C ASN A 154 -21.89 -15.36 -20.72
N ASN A 155 -22.49 -14.26 -21.21
CA ASN A 155 -21.76 -13.15 -21.80
C ASN A 155 -20.84 -12.49 -20.76
N PHE A 156 -21.38 -12.08 -19.61
CA PHE A 156 -20.59 -11.47 -18.53
C PHE A 156 -19.44 -12.37 -18.08
N LYS A 157 -19.72 -13.65 -17.81
CA LYS A 157 -18.71 -14.64 -17.44
C LYS A 157 -17.61 -14.77 -18.49
N SER A 158 -17.97 -14.82 -19.78
CA SER A 158 -16.99 -14.93 -20.87
C SER A 158 -16.10 -13.70 -20.96
N MET A 159 -16.66 -12.50 -20.77
CA MET A 159 -15.89 -11.26 -20.74
C MET A 159 -14.91 -11.23 -19.55
N ILE A 160 -15.35 -11.60 -18.35
CA ILE A 160 -14.44 -11.68 -17.18
C ILE A 160 -13.36 -12.74 -17.39
N ASN A 161 -13.69 -13.92 -17.94
CA ASN A 161 -12.69 -14.95 -18.26
C ASN A 161 -11.64 -14.46 -19.26
N ASN A 162 -12.05 -13.69 -20.28
CA ASN A 162 -11.11 -13.11 -21.24
C ASN A 162 -10.16 -12.12 -20.55
N ILE A 163 -10.68 -11.24 -19.68
CA ILE A 163 -9.84 -10.33 -18.88
C ILE A 163 -8.86 -11.15 -18.03
N ALA A 164 -9.34 -12.16 -17.30
CA ALA A 164 -8.50 -12.99 -16.45
C ALA A 164 -7.41 -13.75 -17.23
N SER A 165 -7.68 -14.18 -18.47
CA SER A 165 -6.68 -14.84 -19.32
C SER A 165 -5.60 -13.90 -19.84
N GLU A 166 -5.87 -12.59 -19.92
CA GLU A 166 -4.90 -11.59 -20.36
C GLU A 166 -4.04 -11.05 -19.21
N TYR A 167 -4.51 -11.19 -17.97
CA TYR A 167 -3.89 -10.64 -16.76
C TYR A 167 -3.73 -11.71 -15.68
N GLU A 168 -2.85 -12.69 -15.93
CA GLU A 168 -2.64 -13.89 -15.09
C GLU A 168 -2.17 -13.58 -13.66
N GLU A 169 -1.60 -12.41 -13.43
CA GLU A 169 -1.15 -11.95 -12.11
C GLU A 169 -2.31 -11.54 -11.18
N TYR A 170 -3.51 -11.36 -11.73
CA TYR A 170 -4.71 -11.03 -10.99
C TYR A 170 -5.63 -12.24 -10.81
N PHE A 171 -6.13 -12.39 -9.60
CA PHE A 171 -7.17 -13.32 -9.27
C PHE A 171 -8.54 -12.63 -9.28
N PHE A 172 -9.55 -13.31 -9.83
CA PHE A 172 -10.91 -12.80 -9.97
C PHE A 172 -11.89 -13.70 -9.20
N LEU A 173 -12.69 -13.10 -8.31
CA LEU A 173 -13.85 -13.72 -7.68
C LEU A 173 -15.10 -12.98 -8.14
N THR A 174 -15.96 -13.67 -8.88
CA THR A 174 -17.12 -13.06 -9.52
C THR A 174 -18.41 -13.53 -8.86
N TYR A 175 -19.22 -12.56 -8.43
CA TYR A 175 -20.64 -12.69 -8.17
C TYR A 175 -21.42 -12.09 -9.36
N ALA A 176 -22.73 -12.34 -9.43
CA ALA A 176 -23.54 -11.85 -10.56
C ALA A 176 -23.58 -10.31 -10.65
N ASP A 177 -23.40 -9.63 -9.53
CA ASP A 177 -23.49 -8.18 -9.38
C ASP A 177 -22.16 -7.49 -9.00
N SER A 178 -21.14 -8.27 -8.67
CA SER A 178 -19.86 -7.74 -8.21
C SER A 178 -18.67 -8.61 -8.61
N VAL A 179 -17.50 -7.99 -8.78
CA VAL A 179 -16.24 -8.67 -9.07
C VAL A 179 -15.18 -8.20 -8.09
N ILE A 180 -14.56 -9.14 -7.38
CA ILE A 180 -13.40 -8.88 -6.55
C ILE A 180 -12.15 -9.27 -7.33
N VAL A 181 -11.19 -8.35 -7.38
CA VAL A 181 -9.88 -8.55 -8.01
C VAL A 181 -8.81 -8.49 -6.93
N LYS A 182 -7.86 -9.42 -6.96
CA LYS A 182 -6.72 -9.47 -6.03
C LYS A 182 -5.42 -9.67 -6.81
N SER A 183 -4.37 -8.95 -6.45
CA SER A 183 -3.00 -9.26 -6.88
C SER A 183 -2.04 -9.22 -5.70
N ASN A 184 -0.95 -10.00 -5.79
CA ASN A 184 0.17 -9.98 -4.86
C ASN A 184 1.37 -9.31 -5.50
N TRP A 185 2.18 -8.64 -4.69
CA TRP A 185 3.44 -8.03 -5.12
C TRP A 185 4.46 -8.03 -3.99
N ILE A 186 5.74 -7.89 -4.34
CA ILE A 186 6.87 -7.95 -3.39
C ILE A 186 7.78 -6.75 -3.67
N PRO A 187 8.24 -6.01 -2.65
CA PRO A 187 9.02 -4.79 -2.84
C PRO A 187 10.44 -5.03 -3.40
N LYS A 188 10.93 -6.28 -3.49
CA LYS A 188 12.35 -6.57 -3.74
C LYS A 188 12.87 -6.08 -5.10
N ASP A 189 14.07 -5.50 -5.01
CA ASP A 189 14.70 -4.42 -5.78
C ASP A 189 14.90 -4.57 -7.32
N ARG A 190 14.82 -5.76 -7.93
CA ARG A 190 15.07 -5.89 -9.39
C ARG A 190 13.82 -6.07 -10.25
N GLU A 191 12.72 -6.46 -9.63
CA GLU A 191 11.47 -6.77 -10.33
C GLU A 191 10.29 -6.02 -9.75
N TYR A 192 10.52 -5.02 -8.89
CA TYR A 192 9.47 -4.19 -8.32
C TYR A 192 8.53 -3.63 -9.40
N VAL A 193 9.07 -3.07 -10.48
CA VAL A 193 8.28 -2.55 -11.61
C VAL A 193 7.58 -3.66 -12.40
N LYS A 194 8.07 -4.91 -12.33
CA LYS A 194 7.41 -6.05 -12.97
C LYS A 194 6.27 -6.62 -12.12
N THR A 195 6.40 -6.53 -10.80
CA THR A 195 5.47 -7.14 -9.85
C THR A 195 4.44 -6.16 -9.33
N TYR A 196 4.71 -4.85 -9.41
CA TYR A 196 3.83 -3.81 -8.90
C TYR A 196 3.58 -2.70 -9.91
N GLN A 197 2.42 -2.78 -10.57
CA GLN A 197 1.93 -1.78 -11.53
C GLN A 197 0.44 -1.51 -11.25
N PRO A 198 0.09 -0.77 -10.18
CA PRO A 198 -1.30 -0.50 -9.81
C PRO A 198 -2.09 0.24 -10.89
N GLU A 199 -1.43 0.91 -11.83
CA GLU A 199 -2.06 1.51 -12.99
C GLU A 199 -2.65 0.44 -13.93
N ILE A 200 -2.04 -0.74 -14.02
CA ILE A 200 -2.63 -1.88 -14.75
C ILE A 200 -3.93 -2.34 -14.08
N LEU A 201 -3.99 -2.37 -12.75
CA LEU A 201 -5.23 -2.70 -12.05
C LEU A 201 -6.36 -1.74 -12.44
N LEU A 202 -6.09 -0.43 -12.58
CA LEU A 202 -7.10 0.52 -13.06
C LEU A 202 -7.60 0.19 -14.46
N LYS A 203 -6.72 -0.25 -15.38
CA LYS A 203 -7.13 -0.74 -16.71
C LYS A 203 -8.03 -1.98 -16.60
N VAL A 204 -7.67 -2.93 -15.73
CA VAL A 204 -8.49 -4.12 -15.47
C VAL A 204 -9.87 -3.72 -14.97
N ILE A 205 -9.96 -2.79 -14.01
CA ILE A 205 -11.23 -2.27 -13.48
C ILE A 205 -12.07 -1.65 -14.58
N ASN A 206 -11.49 -0.83 -15.46
CA ASN A 206 -12.24 -0.23 -16.56
C ASN A 206 -12.86 -1.27 -17.50
N ARG A 207 -12.13 -2.36 -17.79
CA ARG A 207 -12.67 -3.47 -18.59
C ARG A 207 -13.79 -4.23 -17.89
N ILE A 208 -13.76 -4.29 -16.55
CA ILE A 208 -14.87 -4.85 -15.77
C ILE A 208 -16.09 -3.93 -15.86
N PHE A 209 -15.91 -2.59 -15.81
CA PHE A 209 -17.01 -1.65 -16.05
C PHE A 209 -17.66 -1.88 -17.42
N ASP A 210 -16.85 -2.00 -18.47
CA ASP A 210 -17.34 -2.31 -19.83
C ASP A 210 -18.11 -3.63 -19.89
N SER A 211 -17.71 -4.61 -19.06
CA SER A 211 -18.38 -5.91 -18.96
C SER A 211 -19.77 -5.80 -18.35
N PHE A 212 -19.92 -5.04 -17.24
CA PHE A 212 -21.24 -4.76 -16.66
C PHE A 212 -22.14 -3.99 -17.64
N LYS A 213 -21.56 -2.98 -18.31
CA LYS A 213 -22.30 -2.15 -19.27
C LYS A 213 -22.79 -2.95 -20.47
N SER A 214 -21.96 -3.85 -20.99
CA SER A 214 -22.28 -4.66 -22.17
C SER A 214 -23.25 -5.79 -21.86
N ALA A 215 -23.12 -6.46 -20.71
CA ALA A 215 -23.95 -7.60 -20.37
C ALA A 215 -25.32 -7.21 -19.76
N PHE A 216 -25.35 -6.15 -18.96
CA PHE A 216 -26.54 -5.78 -18.17
C PHE A 216 -27.04 -4.35 -18.41
N HIS A 217 -26.33 -3.55 -19.23
CA HIS A 217 -26.59 -2.11 -19.40
C HIS A 217 -26.48 -1.29 -18.10
N LEU A 218 -25.76 -1.82 -17.12
CA LEU A 218 -25.53 -1.17 -15.83
C LEU A 218 -24.18 -0.47 -15.81
N ASP A 219 -24.14 0.70 -15.18
CA ASP A 219 -22.88 1.31 -14.78
C ASP A 219 -22.34 0.59 -13.54
N ALA A 220 -21.06 0.76 -13.24
CA ALA A 220 -20.43 0.16 -12.08
C ALA A 220 -19.50 1.17 -11.40
N TYR A 221 -19.09 0.86 -10.18
CA TYR A 221 -18.04 1.60 -9.47
C TYR A 221 -17.07 0.63 -8.80
N ALA A 222 -15.88 1.13 -8.46
CA ALA A 222 -14.84 0.33 -7.83
C ALA A 222 -14.31 0.98 -6.55
N VAL A 223 -14.04 0.15 -5.55
CA VAL A 223 -13.27 0.49 -4.35
C VAL A 223 -11.95 -0.26 -4.41
N ILE A 224 -10.83 0.42 -4.21
CA ILE A 224 -9.49 -0.19 -4.29
C ILE A 224 -8.69 0.10 -3.02
N THR A 225 -8.11 -0.95 -2.44
CA THR A 225 -7.18 -0.85 -1.31
C THR A 225 -5.95 -1.72 -1.48
N GLN A 226 -4.95 -1.49 -0.64
CA GLN A 226 -3.78 -2.35 -0.54
C GLN A 226 -3.13 -2.32 0.84
N GLY A 227 -2.29 -3.32 1.09
CA GLY A 227 -1.35 -3.31 2.21
C GLY A 227 -0.62 -4.63 2.40
N ALA A 228 0.04 -4.75 3.55
CA ALA A 228 0.89 -5.89 3.85
C ALA A 228 0.06 -7.17 4.03
N ASN A 229 0.44 -8.21 3.28
CA ASN A 229 -0.08 -9.54 3.51
C ASN A 229 0.72 -10.20 4.64
N GLN A 230 0.07 -10.44 5.77
CA GLN A 230 0.74 -11.02 6.94
C GLN A 230 0.74 -12.55 6.93
N VAL A 231 0.17 -13.19 5.90
CA VAL A 231 0.26 -14.63 5.69
C VAL A 231 1.46 -14.93 4.81
N MET A 232 2.33 -15.83 5.28
CA MET A 232 3.46 -16.32 4.49
C MET A 232 2.95 -17.26 3.39
N GLY A 233 3.21 -16.94 2.12
CA GLY A 233 2.87 -17.80 0.99
C GLY A 233 2.79 -17.04 -0.34
N ASN A 234 3.46 -17.54 -1.38
CA ASN A 234 3.58 -16.83 -2.66
C ASN A 234 2.34 -16.96 -3.55
N SER A 235 1.43 -17.90 -3.28
CA SER A 235 0.25 -18.08 -4.11
C SER A 235 -0.80 -17.00 -3.87
N ASN A 236 -1.46 -16.55 -4.94
CA ASN A 236 -2.62 -15.65 -4.83
C ASN A 236 -3.80 -16.33 -4.13
N PHE A 237 -3.96 -17.63 -4.37
CA PHE A 237 -5.02 -18.49 -3.86
C PHE A 237 -4.61 -19.97 -3.97
N GLU A 238 -5.30 -20.85 -3.26
CA GLU A 238 -5.19 -22.29 -3.41
C GLU A 238 -6.60 -22.88 -3.60
N ILE A 239 -6.74 -23.83 -4.51
CA ILE A 239 -8.00 -24.57 -4.70
C ILE A 239 -7.83 -25.94 -4.07
N SER A 240 -8.78 -26.34 -3.21
CA SER A 240 -8.79 -27.69 -2.65
C SER A 240 -8.82 -28.75 -3.76
N PRO A 241 -8.28 -29.96 -3.53
CA PRO A 241 -8.39 -31.06 -4.49
C PRO A 241 -9.82 -31.33 -4.97
N GLU A 242 -10.80 -31.16 -4.07
CA GLU A 242 -12.23 -31.33 -4.31
C GLU A 242 -12.88 -30.16 -5.07
N LYS A 243 -12.13 -29.08 -5.33
CA LYS A 243 -12.54 -27.87 -6.07
C LYS A 243 -13.75 -27.14 -5.47
N ASN A 244 -14.02 -27.34 -4.19
CA ASN A 244 -15.13 -26.72 -3.46
C ASN A 244 -14.67 -25.70 -2.40
N HIS A 245 -13.37 -25.50 -2.26
CA HIS A 245 -12.79 -24.51 -1.36
C HIS A 245 -11.68 -23.75 -2.09
N ILE A 246 -11.76 -22.42 -2.02
CA ILE A 246 -10.72 -21.50 -2.49
C ILE A 246 -10.17 -20.81 -1.26
N PHE A 247 -8.92 -21.11 -0.92
CA PHE A 247 -8.20 -20.46 0.16
C PHE A 247 -7.49 -19.23 -0.41
N PHE A 248 -7.84 -18.05 0.08
CA PHE A 248 -7.08 -16.84 -0.20
C PHE A 248 -5.95 -16.75 0.82
N SER A 249 -4.70 -16.88 0.36
CA SER A 249 -3.51 -16.81 1.20
C SER A 249 -3.25 -15.36 1.65
N SER A 250 -4.21 -14.75 2.33
CA SER A 250 -4.15 -13.38 2.82
C SER A 250 -5.00 -13.17 4.07
N LEU A 251 -4.53 -12.33 4.99
CA LEU A 251 -5.36 -11.89 6.11
C LEU A 251 -6.50 -11.00 5.62
N GLY A 252 -7.69 -11.23 6.16
CA GLY A 252 -8.91 -10.55 5.74
C GLY A 252 -9.00 -9.06 6.07
N ALA A 253 -7.96 -8.42 6.62
CA ALA A 253 -8.01 -7.02 7.02
C ALA A 253 -8.24 -6.08 5.82
N HIS A 254 -7.36 -6.10 4.82
CA HIS A 254 -7.52 -5.28 3.61
C HIS A 254 -8.76 -5.65 2.80
N PHE A 255 -9.15 -6.93 2.82
CA PHE A 255 -10.42 -7.36 2.25
C PHE A 255 -11.62 -6.74 3.00
N ALA A 256 -11.59 -6.69 4.33
CA ALA A 256 -12.63 -6.08 5.14
C ALA A 256 -12.69 -4.55 4.96
N GLU A 257 -11.56 -3.90 4.71
CA GLU A 257 -11.48 -2.46 4.45
C GLU A 257 -12.25 -2.05 3.20
N LEU A 258 -12.26 -2.88 2.14
CA LEU A 258 -13.08 -2.62 0.95
C LEU A 258 -14.54 -2.34 1.31
N PHE A 259 -15.12 -3.17 2.18
CA PHE A 259 -16.51 -3.03 2.62
C PHE A 259 -16.71 -1.88 3.60
N GLU A 260 -15.69 -1.52 4.38
CA GLU A 260 -15.76 -0.34 5.23
C GLU A 260 -15.78 0.95 4.42
N ILE A 261 -14.88 1.06 3.43
CA ILE A 261 -14.85 2.18 2.49
C ILE A 261 -16.18 2.23 1.72
N ASP A 262 -16.69 1.11 1.21
CA ASP A 262 -17.99 1.06 0.52
C ASP A 262 -19.15 1.61 1.36
N ARG A 263 -19.25 1.16 2.63
CA ARG A 263 -20.26 1.65 3.57
C ARG A 263 -20.15 3.16 3.75
N VAL A 264 -18.93 3.65 3.99
CA VAL A 264 -18.66 5.08 4.22
C VAL A 264 -18.99 5.91 2.98
N ILE A 265 -18.67 5.43 1.77
CA ILE A 265 -19.02 6.09 0.51
C ILE A 265 -20.53 6.30 0.42
N ARG A 266 -21.33 5.26 0.69
CA ARG A 266 -22.80 5.34 0.63
C ARG A 266 -23.35 6.35 1.64
N GLU A 267 -22.79 6.38 2.85
CA GLU A 267 -23.15 7.37 3.88
C GLU A 267 -22.77 8.80 3.46
N ASN A 268 -21.57 9.00 2.94
CA ASN A 268 -21.06 10.30 2.54
C ASN A 268 -21.80 10.88 1.33
N ILE A 269 -22.19 10.04 0.36
CA ILE A 269 -23.07 10.44 -0.75
C ILE A 269 -24.43 10.87 -0.23
N LYS A 270 -25.02 10.11 0.70
CA LYS A 270 -26.33 10.44 1.30
C LYS A 270 -26.29 11.76 2.07
N ASN A 271 -25.18 12.03 2.75
CA ASN A 271 -24.96 13.25 3.53
C ASN A 271 -24.46 14.43 2.68
N GLY A 272 -24.27 14.26 1.37
CA GLY A 272 -23.81 15.33 0.47
C GLY A 272 -22.36 15.74 0.65
N ILE A 273 -21.51 14.90 1.27
CA ILE A 273 -20.07 15.18 1.46
C ILE A 273 -19.35 15.21 0.11
N HIS A 274 -19.68 14.28 -0.78
CA HIS A 274 -19.23 14.29 -2.17
C HIS A 274 -20.30 13.67 -3.08
N SER A 275 -20.22 13.96 -4.38
CA SER A 275 -21.10 13.34 -5.37
C SER A 275 -20.70 11.89 -5.67
N ARG A 276 -21.57 11.16 -6.37
CA ARG A 276 -21.27 9.81 -6.86
C ARG A 276 -20.12 9.87 -7.85
N LYS A 277 -19.19 8.92 -7.69
CA LYS A 277 -18.02 8.68 -8.53
C LYS A 277 -17.93 7.19 -8.88
N ASN A 278 -17.23 6.85 -9.95
CA ASN A 278 -17.03 5.46 -10.36
C ASN A 278 -15.74 4.82 -9.77
N LEU A 279 -14.85 5.60 -9.15
CA LEU A 279 -13.61 5.09 -8.57
C LEU A 279 -13.36 5.67 -7.17
N TYR A 280 -13.03 4.79 -6.22
CA TYR A 280 -12.69 5.14 -4.86
C TYR A 280 -11.39 4.44 -4.46
N LEU A 281 -10.34 5.21 -4.25
CA LEU A 281 -9.01 4.69 -3.94
C LEU A 281 -8.69 4.95 -2.47
N SER A 282 -8.37 3.91 -1.71
CA SER A 282 -7.75 4.12 -0.39
C SER A 282 -6.50 5.01 -0.51
N ASN A 283 -6.18 5.73 0.55
CA ASN A 283 -4.97 6.55 0.63
C ASN A 283 -3.71 5.72 0.33
N SER A 284 -3.62 4.51 0.91
CA SER A 284 -2.49 3.61 0.70
C SER A 284 -2.31 3.26 -0.78
N PHE A 285 -3.39 3.00 -1.52
CA PHE A 285 -3.33 2.73 -2.96
C PHE A 285 -3.00 3.99 -3.77
N PHE A 286 -3.75 5.07 -3.55
CA PHE A 286 -3.62 6.31 -4.30
C PHE A 286 -2.19 6.91 -4.26
N LEU A 287 -1.56 6.92 -3.08
CA LEU A 287 -0.23 7.51 -2.91
C LEU A 287 0.85 6.82 -3.73
N THR A 288 0.60 5.58 -4.14
CA THR A 288 1.56 4.82 -4.93
C THR A 288 1.43 5.03 -6.42
N LEU A 289 0.33 5.59 -6.91
CA LEU A 289 0.13 5.79 -8.35
C LEU A 289 1.23 6.70 -8.92
N GLN A 290 1.72 6.36 -10.11
CA GLN A 290 2.72 7.15 -10.84
C GLN A 290 2.03 8.21 -11.71
N PHE A 291 2.28 9.48 -11.36
CA PHE A 291 1.77 10.63 -12.10
C PHE A 291 2.83 11.17 -13.06
N HIS A 292 2.40 11.70 -14.21
CA HIS A 292 3.26 12.48 -15.10
C HIS A 292 3.83 13.73 -14.40
N LYS A 293 3.07 14.31 -13.47
CA LYS A 293 3.40 15.53 -12.73
C LYS A 293 2.99 15.39 -11.28
N TYR A 294 3.95 15.52 -10.35
CA TYR A 294 3.69 15.39 -8.92
C TYR A 294 2.72 16.45 -8.37
N GLU A 295 2.63 17.63 -8.99
CA GLU A 295 1.68 18.67 -8.60
C GLU A 295 0.23 18.19 -8.71
N GLN A 296 -0.08 17.33 -9.69
CA GLN A 296 -1.43 16.79 -9.85
C GLN A 296 -1.78 15.82 -8.74
N GLN A 297 -0.83 14.97 -8.34
CA GLN A 297 -1.03 14.10 -7.18
C GLN A 297 -1.32 14.92 -5.92
N ASN A 298 -0.59 16.01 -5.70
CA ASN A 298 -0.82 16.89 -4.54
C ASN A 298 -2.20 17.55 -4.58
N LYS A 299 -2.67 17.98 -5.75
CA LYS A 299 -4.04 18.49 -5.90
C LYS A 299 -5.10 17.43 -5.56
N PHE A 300 -4.91 16.18 -5.97
CA PHE A 300 -5.82 15.09 -5.61
C PHE A 300 -5.76 14.73 -4.11
N LYS A 301 -4.60 14.86 -3.45
CA LYS A 301 -4.48 14.67 -1.99
C LYS A 301 -5.42 15.60 -1.22
N GLU A 302 -5.63 16.83 -1.69
CA GLU A 302 -6.56 17.79 -1.06
C GLU A 302 -8.03 17.34 -1.12
N SER A 303 -8.35 16.38 -2.00
CA SER A 303 -9.70 15.84 -2.19
C SER A 303 -9.93 14.52 -1.42
N LEU A 304 -8.96 14.08 -0.62
CA LEU A 304 -9.10 12.89 0.21
C LEU A 304 -10.19 13.10 1.26
N VAL A 305 -11.02 12.09 1.43
CA VAL A 305 -12.09 12.07 2.44
C VAL A 305 -11.68 11.12 3.56
N ASN A 306 -11.51 11.69 4.75
CA ASN A 306 -11.17 10.93 5.95
C ASN A 306 -12.38 10.13 6.45
N TYR A 307 -12.12 8.96 7.03
CA TYR A 307 -13.11 8.12 7.68
C TYR A 307 -12.54 7.44 8.91
N ASN A 308 -13.39 6.81 9.72
CA ASN A 308 -12.95 6.02 10.87
C ASN A 308 -13.05 4.53 10.53
N SER A 309 -11.98 3.77 10.74
CA SER A 309 -12.01 2.30 10.73
C SER A 309 -11.81 1.78 12.15
N ASN A 310 -12.52 0.69 12.48
CA ASN A 310 -12.33 -0.06 13.71
C ASN A 310 -11.64 -1.42 13.46
N LYS A 311 -11.35 -1.76 12.20
CA LYS A 311 -10.82 -3.07 11.80
C LYS A 311 -9.37 -3.00 11.33
N GLN A 312 -8.95 -1.84 10.85
CA GLN A 312 -7.58 -1.63 10.40
C GLN A 312 -6.69 -1.18 11.55
N VAL A 313 -5.42 -1.58 11.47
CA VAL A 313 -4.42 -1.22 12.47
C VAL A 313 -3.87 0.18 12.18
N SER A 314 -3.96 0.66 10.94
CA SER A 314 -3.50 2.00 10.56
C SER A 314 -4.34 3.09 11.19
N PHE A 315 -3.80 4.31 11.36
CA PHE A 315 -4.51 5.43 11.99
C PHE A 315 -4.99 6.51 11.02
N GLU A 316 -4.50 6.51 9.78
CA GLU A 316 -4.96 7.43 8.75
C GLU A 316 -5.77 6.69 7.69
N HIS A 317 -7.08 6.78 7.84
CA HIS A 317 -8.03 6.21 6.91
C HIS A 317 -8.63 7.32 6.07
N ALA A 318 -8.21 7.36 4.81
CA ALA A 318 -8.81 8.24 3.83
C ALA A 318 -9.01 7.50 2.51
N TYR A 319 -9.92 8.00 1.69
CA TYR A 319 -10.08 7.56 0.31
C TYR A 319 -10.27 8.76 -0.62
N LEU A 320 -9.89 8.59 -1.89
CA LEU A 320 -10.09 9.55 -2.95
C LEU A 320 -11.33 9.17 -3.78
N PRO A 321 -12.43 9.93 -3.71
CA PRO A 321 -13.55 9.79 -4.65
C PRO A 321 -13.23 10.51 -5.97
N ILE A 322 -13.17 9.77 -7.08
CA ILE A 322 -12.82 10.33 -8.41
C ILE A 322 -13.45 9.52 -9.53
N ASN A 323 -13.59 10.10 -10.74
CA ASN A 323 -13.91 9.26 -11.90
C ASN A 323 -12.62 8.67 -12.47
N ILE A 324 -12.65 7.43 -12.96
CA ILE A 324 -11.48 6.76 -13.51
C ILE A 324 -10.90 7.54 -14.70
N GLU A 325 -11.74 8.18 -15.49
CA GLU A 325 -11.35 9.03 -16.62
C GLU A 325 -10.58 10.27 -16.14
N ASP A 326 -11.04 10.88 -15.04
CA ASP A 326 -10.45 12.10 -14.46
C ASP A 326 -9.04 11.87 -13.91
N ILE A 327 -8.68 10.64 -13.53
CA ILE A 327 -7.34 10.31 -13.04
C ILE A 327 -6.45 9.71 -14.13
N SER A 328 -7.01 8.92 -15.04
CA SER A 328 -6.25 8.12 -16.02
C SER A 328 -5.34 8.96 -16.92
N GLU A 329 -5.79 10.17 -17.30
CA GLU A 329 -5.00 11.08 -18.16
C GLU A 329 -3.70 11.59 -17.50
N TYR A 330 -3.61 11.48 -16.17
CA TYR A 330 -2.45 11.95 -15.41
C TYR A 330 -1.48 10.83 -15.05
N LEU A 331 -1.82 9.57 -15.33
CA LEU A 331 -1.06 8.40 -14.88
C LEU A 331 -0.11 7.86 -15.94
N ILE A 332 1.06 7.42 -15.49
CA ILE A 332 2.03 6.70 -16.31
C ILE A 332 1.67 5.22 -16.28
N TYR A 333 1.14 4.70 -17.38
CA TYR A 333 0.95 3.27 -17.54
C TYR A 333 2.26 2.63 -18.03
N GLY A 334 2.85 1.73 -17.23
CA GLY A 334 4.05 1.01 -17.62
C GLY A 334 3.89 0.31 -18.98
N GLY A 335 4.76 0.62 -19.94
CA GLY A 335 4.78 -0.11 -21.23
C GLY A 335 5.33 0.59 -22.47
N SER A 336 5.47 1.93 -22.54
CA SER A 336 5.77 2.57 -23.84
C SER A 336 6.76 3.73 -23.89
N ASP A 337 7.44 4.11 -22.80
CA ASP A 337 8.54 5.07 -22.91
C ASP A 337 9.75 4.68 -22.07
N LYS A 338 10.69 4.01 -22.74
CA LYS A 338 12.09 3.86 -22.27
C LYS A 338 12.95 5.06 -22.66
N SER A 339 12.34 6.16 -23.10
CA SER A 339 13.06 7.31 -23.67
C SER A 339 13.31 8.46 -22.67
N ALA A 340 12.86 8.34 -21.42
CA ALA A 340 13.08 9.35 -20.40
C ALA A 340 13.54 8.73 -19.07
N VAL A 341 14.77 8.22 -19.06
CA VAL A 341 15.63 8.16 -17.87
C VAL A 341 16.97 8.77 -18.25
#